data_AF-A0A964ZH66-F1
#
_entry.id   AF-A0A964ZH66-F1
#
_cell.length_a   1.000
_cell.length_b   1.000
_cell.length_c   1.000
_cell.angle_alpha   90.00
_cell.angle_beta   90.00
_cell.angle_gamma   90.00
#
_symmetry.space_group_name_H-M   'P 1'
#
loop_
_entity.id
_entity.type
_entity.pdbx_description
1 polymer ?
#
loop_
_entity_poly.entity_id
_entity_poly.type
_entity_poly.pdbx_seq_one_letter_code
_entity_poly.pdbx_strand_id
1 'polypeptide(L)' 'MSIIKVAIEIDASPEKVWQIVEPIERHVDWMHDAVAIRFVSDQTRGVGTAFLCDTKVGP' A
#
# COMPACT_ATOMS: atom_id res chain seq x y z
N MET A 1 -9.11 9.52 -21.11
CA MET A 1 -8.47 9.19 -19.82
C MET A 1 -9.60 9.05 -18.81
N SER A 2 -9.80 7.86 -18.26
CA SER A 2 -10.95 7.57 -17.39
C SER A 2 -10.54 7.68 -15.93
N ILE A 3 -11.40 8.25 -15.09
CA ILE A 3 -11.20 8.31 -13.63
C ILE A 3 -12.08 7.23 -12.99
N ILE A 4 -11.49 6.40 -12.14
CA ILE A 4 -12.20 5.39 -11.37
C ILE A 4 -12.07 5.74 -9.89
N LYS A 5 -13.18 5.68 -9.14
CA LYS A 5 -13.20 5.82 -7.68
C LYS A 5 -13.82 4.56 -7.07
N VAL A 6 -13.10 3.94 -6.13
CA VAL A 6 -13.53 2.77 -5.37
C VAL A 6 -13.43 3.11 -3.89
N ALA A 7 -14.38 2.64 -3.07
CA ALA A 7 -14.39 2.83 -1.63
C ALA A 7 -14.99 1.61 -0.94
N ILE A 8 -14.55 1.36 0.30
CA ILE A 8 -15.10 0.35 1.22
C ILE A 8 -15.25 0.99 2.60
N GLU A 9 -16.25 0.54 3.37
CA GLU A 9 -16.39 0.92 4.77
C GLU A 9 -15.65 -0.09 5.66
N ILE A 10 -14.89 0.43 6.62
CA ILE A 10 -14.14 -0.37 7.59
C ILE A 10 -14.57 0.07 8.98
N ASP A 11 -15.04 -0.88 9.78
CA ASP A 11 -15.43 -0.66 11.18
C ASP A 11 -14.20 -0.53 12.09
N ALA A 12 -13.46 0.57 11.92
CA ALA A 12 -12.28 0.92 12.70
C ALA A 12 -12.05 2.44 12.66
N SER A 13 -11.37 2.98 13.68
CA SER A 13 -10.99 4.39 13.67
C SER A 13 -9.98 4.69 12.56
N PRO A 14 -9.94 5.93 12.04
CA PRO A 14 -8.95 6.34 11.04
C PRO A 14 -7.52 6.08 11.47
N GLU A 15 -7.19 6.28 12.75
CA GLU A 15 -5.86 6.02 13.31
C GLU A 15 -5.51 4.53 13.22
N LYS A 16 -6.48 3.66 13.50
CA LYS A 16 -6.27 2.21 13.44
C LYS A 16 -6.07 1.73 11.99
N VAL A 17 -6.86 2.25 11.05
CA VAL A 17 -6.69 1.96 9.63
C VAL A 17 -5.33 2.47 9.14
N TRP A 18 -4.94 3.68 9.52
CA TRP A 18 -3.67 4.27 9.13
C TRP A 18 -2.47 3.47 9.65
N GLN A 19 -2.52 2.91 10.86
CA GLN A 19 -1.45 2.03 11.37
C GLN A 19 -1.19 0.79 10.50
N ILE A 20 -2.15 0.37 9.67
CA ILE A 20 -2.02 -0.78 8.75
C ILE A 20 -1.67 -0.31 7.33
N VAL A 21 -2.19 0.83 6.90
CA VAL A 21 -1.98 1.41 5.55
C VAL A 21 -0.69 2.22 5.45
N GLU A 22 -0.15 2.75 6.54
CA GLU A 22 1.09 3.54 6.53
C GLU A 22 2.35 2.69 6.28
N PRO A 23 2.50 1.48 6.87
CA PRO A 23 3.66 0.64 6.64
C PRO A 23 3.62 -0.01 5.25
N ILE A 24 4.18 0.67 4.26
CA ILE A 24 4.16 0.25 2.84
C ILE A 24 4.72 -1.17 2.67
N GLU A 25 5.78 -1.54 3.38
CA GLU A 25 6.39 -2.87 3.28
C GLU A 25 5.47 -4.02 3.70
N ARG A 26 4.39 -3.73 4.44
CA ARG A 26 3.39 -4.70 4.88
C ARG A 26 2.21 -4.82 3.93
N HIS A 27 2.19 -4.09 2.81
CA HIS A 27 1.07 -4.16 1.88
C HIS A 27 0.93 -5.54 1.23
N VAL A 28 2.02 -6.30 1.12
CA VAL A 28 2.00 -7.70 0.67
C VAL A 28 1.12 -8.61 1.55
N ASP A 29 0.83 -8.20 2.79
CA ASP A 29 -0.01 -8.98 3.72
C ASP A 29 -1.50 -9.00 3.29
N TRP A 30 -1.95 -8.02 2.51
CA TRP A 30 -3.38 -7.83 2.20
C TRP A 30 -3.68 -7.40 0.76
N MET A 31 -2.73 -6.72 0.09
CA MET A 31 -2.84 -6.33 -1.31
C MET A 31 -2.57 -7.57 -2.16
N HIS A 32 -3.63 -8.23 -2.64
CA HIS A 32 -3.54 -9.50 -3.36
C HIS A 32 -2.59 -9.47 -4.56
N ASP A 33 -2.49 -8.32 -5.22
CA ASP A 33 -1.62 -8.18 -6.40
C ASP A 33 -0.17 -7.85 -6.03
N ALA A 34 0.14 -7.49 -4.78
CA ALA A 34 1.50 -7.16 -4.32
C ALA A 34 2.29 -8.43 -3.99
N VAL A 35 3.39 -8.65 -4.69
CA VAL A 35 4.27 -9.81 -4.48
C VAL A 35 5.47 -9.45 -3.60
N ALA A 36 6.08 -8.30 -3.85
CA ALA A 36 7.25 -7.85 -3.09
C ALA A 36 7.36 -6.33 -3.09
N ILE A 37 7.93 -5.77 -2.02
CA ILE A 37 8.18 -4.34 -1.87
C ILE A 37 9.63 -4.12 -1.46
N ARG A 38 10.28 -3.16 -2.13
CA ARG A 38 11.69 -2.81 -1.88
C ARG A 38 11.86 -1.29 -1.86
N PHE A 39 12.39 -0.74 -0.76
CA PHE A 39 12.74 0.68 -0.69
C PHE A 39 13.95 0.97 -1.57
N VAL A 40 13.95 2.14 -2.22
CA VAL A 40 15.05 2.60 -3.09
C VAL A 40 15.85 3.76 -2.49
N SER A 41 15.56 4.11 -1.24
CA SER A 41 16.27 5.11 -0.45
C SER A 41 16.29 4.71 1.03
N ASP A 42 17.09 5.42 1.82
CA ASP A 42 17.16 5.22 3.28
C ASP A 42 15.89 5.68 4.00
N GLN A 43 15.08 6.53 3.35
CA GLN A 43 13.80 6.98 3.89
C GLN A 43 12.72 5.93 3.59
N THR A 44 12.20 5.31 4.65
CA THR A 44 11.17 4.26 4.57
C THR A 44 9.79 4.68 5.07
N ARG A 45 9.65 5.93 5.52
CA ARG A 45 8.46 6.47 6.18
C ARG A 45 8.18 7.92 5.81
N GLY A 46 6.89 8.28 5.85
CA GLY A 46 6.43 9.63 5.58
C GLY A 46 6.54 10.08 4.12
N VAL A 47 6.18 11.34 3.87
CA VAL A 47 6.16 11.94 2.53
C VAL A 47 7.56 11.97 1.93
N GLY A 48 7.68 11.53 0.68
CA GLY A 48 8.96 11.44 -0.04
C GLY A 48 9.57 10.03 -0.07
N THR A 49 9.01 9.09 0.68
CA THR A 49 9.38 7.66 0.59
C THR A 49 9.18 7.13 -0.82
N ALA A 50 10.19 6.45 -1.35
CA ALA A 50 10.16 5.83 -2.67
C ALA A 50 10.41 4.33 -2.56
N PHE A 51 9.65 3.54 -3.32
CA PHE A 51 9.74 2.09 -3.31
C PHE A 51 9.40 1.49 -4.68
N LEU A 52 9.89 0.28 -4.92
CA LEU A 52 9.48 -0.59 -6.02
C LEU A 52 8.46 -1.60 -5.49
N CYS A 53 7.39 -1.82 -6.23
CA CYS A 53 6.36 -2.81 -5.95
C CYS A 53 6.27 -3.79 -7.11
N ASP A 54 6.56 -5.06 -6.85
CA ASP A 54 6.31 -6.12 -7.82
C ASP A 54 4.84 -6.49 -7.76
N THR A 55 4.14 -6.37 -8.87
CA THR A 55 2.73 -6.74 -8.97
C THR A 55 2.51 -7.95 -9.86
N LYS A 56 1.59 -8.82 -9.47
CA LYS A 56 1.06 -9.88 -10.32
C LYS A 56 -0.23 -9.36 -10.98
N VAL A 57 -0.34 -9.50 -12.30
CA VAL A 57 -1.53 -9.13 -13.07
C VAL A 57 -2.08 -10.37 -13.77
N GLY A 58 -3.28 -10.80 -13.39
CA GLY A 58 -3.94 -12.02 -13.89
C GLY A 58 -3.70 -13.26 -13.03
N PRO A 59 -4.35 -14.40 -13.34
CA PRO A 59 -4.03 -15.70 -12.72
C PRO A 59 -2.59 -16.15 -12.98
#